data_AF-A0A3Q3III8-F1
#
_entry.id   AF-A0A3Q3III8-F1
#
_cell.length_a   1.000
_cell.length_b   1.000
_cell.length_c   1.000
_cell.angle_alpha   90.00
_cell.angle_beta   90.00
_cell.angle_gamma   90.00
#
_symmetry.space_group_name_H-M   'P 1'
#
loop_
_entity.id
_entity.type
_entity.pdbx_description
1 polymer ?
#
loop_
_entity_poly.entity_id
_entity_poly.type
_entity_poly.pdbx_seq_one_letter_code
_entity_poly.pdbx_strand_id
1 'polypeptide(L)'
;MSKSLKKIVEESRDKNLPEVEMCDRGISNLLDIPGLFTLSNITQLVLSHNKITAVPANISELKNIEILNMFNNQIEELPTQISSLQKLKHLNLGMNRLSNLPRGFGSLPALEVLDLTYNNLNQNSLPGNFFYLTTLRALYLSDNDFEVLPADIGKLTKLQILSLRDNDVISLPKEIGDLAQLKELHIQGNRLTVLPPELGNLDLTGPKQVFKAENNPWVTPIADQFQLGISHVFEYLRSETYKYLYGRHIQANPEPPKKSGDKSKKISRKPLAAKNK
;
A
#
# COMPACT_ATOMS: atom_id res chain seq x y z
N MET A 1 -14.93 28.68 3.75
CA MET A 1 -14.15 27.62 3.09
C MET A 1 -14.15 27.77 1.56
N SER A 2 -15.30 27.76 0.89
CA SER A 2 -15.37 27.86 -0.58
C SER A 2 -14.62 29.06 -1.21
N LYS A 3 -14.71 30.29 -0.64
CA LYS A 3 -14.02 31.47 -1.18
C LYS A 3 -12.49 31.38 -1.17
N SER A 4 -11.90 30.82 -0.11
CA SER A 4 -10.44 30.67 -0.02
C SER A 4 -9.92 29.59 -0.97
N LEU A 5 -10.65 28.49 -1.12
CA LEU A 5 -10.31 27.41 -2.05
C LEU A 5 -10.42 27.88 -3.50
N LYS A 6 -11.46 28.65 -3.83
CA LYS A 6 -11.63 29.29 -5.14
C LYS A 6 -10.44 30.19 -5.47
N LYS A 7 -9.99 31.01 -4.52
CA LYS A 7 -8.80 31.87 -4.70
C LYS A 7 -7.54 31.06 -5.02
N ILE A 8 -7.31 29.92 -4.35
CA ILE A 8 -6.17 29.04 -4.65
C ILE A 8 -6.25 28.50 -6.09
N VAL A 9 -7.43 28.06 -6.52
CA VAL A 9 -7.64 27.57 -7.90
C VAL A 9 -7.42 28.68 -8.92
N GLU A 10 -7.97 29.88 -8.69
CA GLU A 10 -7.80 31.05 -9.56
C GLU A 10 -6.32 31.44 -9.64
N GLU A 11 -5.62 31.56 -8.51
CA GLU A 11 -4.19 31.87 -8.49
C GLU A 11 -3.35 30.81 -9.20
N SER A 12 -3.66 29.53 -9.03
CA SER A 12 -2.96 28.43 -9.69
C SER A 12 -3.17 28.46 -11.20
N ARG A 13 -4.37 28.83 -11.64
CA ARG A 13 -4.70 29.01 -13.06
C ARG A 13 -3.97 30.21 -13.64
N ASP A 14 -4.06 31.37 -12.99
CA ASP A 14 -3.51 32.64 -13.50
C ASP A 14 -1.97 32.61 -13.56
N LYS A 15 -1.33 31.95 -12.58
CA LYS A 15 0.13 31.78 -12.52
C LYS A 15 0.62 30.52 -13.23
N ASN A 16 -0.29 29.71 -13.78
CA ASN A 16 0.03 28.46 -14.45
C ASN A 16 0.90 27.52 -13.59
N LEU A 17 0.54 27.36 -12.32
CA LEU A 17 1.32 26.56 -11.38
C LEU A 17 1.19 25.06 -11.69
N PRO A 18 2.29 24.29 -11.62
CA PRO A 18 2.23 22.83 -11.78
C PRO A 18 1.71 22.12 -10.53
N GLU A 19 1.74 22.79 -9.38
CA GLU A 19 1.41 22.21 -8.07
C GLU A 19 0.29 22.99 -7.39
N VAL A 20 -0.65 22.26 -6.81
CA VAL A 20 -1.75 22.81 -6.02
C VAL A 20 -1.80 22.09 -4.68
N GLU A 21 -1.59 22.86 -3.61
CA GLU A 21 -1.63 22.37 -2.24
C GLU A 21 -2.83 22.93 -1.48
N MET A 22 -3.60 22.02 -0.88
CA MET A 22 -4.79 22.31 -0.09
C MET A 22 -4.80 21.48 1.21
N CYS A 23 -3.65 21.41 1.89
CA CYS A 23 -3.51 20.74 3.19
C CYS A 23 -4.33 21.42 4.29
N ASP A 24 -4.92 20.62 5.18
CA ASP A 24 -5.61 21.07 6.40
C ASP A 24 -6.64 22.21 6.16
N ARG A 25 -7.45 22.05 5.12
CA ARG A 25 -8.50 23.01 4.73
C ARG A 25 -9.89 22.60 5.19
N GLY A 26 -10.02 21.44 5.83
CA GLY A 26 -11.30 20.87 6.25
C GLY A 26 -12.21 20.46 5.08
N ILE A 27 -11.64 20.20 3.89
CA ILE A 27 -12.38 19.81 2.69
C ILE A 27 -13.07 18.47 2.94
N SER A 28 -14.38 18.41 2.77
CA SER A 28 -15.16 17.16 2.85
C SER A 28 -15.59 16.60 1.50
N ASN A 29 -15.76 17.47 0.50
CA ASN A 29 -16.21 17.11 -0.83
C ASN A 29 -15.38 17.88 -1.86
N LEU A 30 -14.75 17.15 -2.79
CA LEU A 30 -13.93 17.75 -3.83
C LEU A 30 -14.74 18.54 -4.86
N LEU A 31 -16.04 18.24 -5.01
CA LEU A 31 -16.93 19.00 -5.89
C LEU A 31 -17.21 20.41 -5.37
N ASP A 32 -16.99 20.66 -4.07
CA ASP A 32 -17.19 21.99 -3.47
C ASP A 32 -16.03 22.95 -3.79
N ILE A 33 -14.99 22.48 -4.48
CA ILE A 33 -13.80 23.24 -4.89
C ILE A 33 -14.02 23.76 -6.32
N PRO A 34 -14.45 25.02 -6.50
CA PRO A 34 -14.88 25.49 -7.81
C PRO A 34 -13.69 25.54 -8.77
N GLY A 35 -13.82 24.88 -9.92
CA GLY A 35 -12.81 24.91 -10.98
C GLY A 35 -11.61 23.99 -10.78
N LEU A 36 -11.54 23.19 -9.70
CA LEU A 36 -10.40 22.28 -9.46
C LEU A 36 -10.10 21.39 -10.67
N PHE A 37 -11.12 20.71 -11.20
CA PHE A 37 -10.99 19.76 -12.31
C PHE A 37 -10.76 20.42 -13.68
N THR A 38 -10.75 21.75 -13.74
CA THR A 38 -10.44 22.50 -14.97
C THR A 38 -8.97 22.88 -15.07
N LEU A 39 -8.18 22.60 -14.02
CA LEU A 39 -6.75 22.90 -13.98
C LEU A 39 -5.98 21.86 -14.81
N SER A 40 -5.93 22.04 -16.13
CA SER A 40 -5.28 21.09 -17.03
C SER A 40 -3.76 21.00 -16.86
N ASN A 41 -3.12 22.01 -16.31
CA ASN A 41 -1.65 22.13 -16.29
C ASN A 41 -1.00 21.55 -15.03
N ILE A 42 -1.80 21.18 -14.03
CA ILE A 42 -1.25 20.68 -12.78
C ILE A 42 -0.73 19.26 -12.95
N THR A 43 0.45 19.04 -12.38
CA THR A 43 1.10 17.74 -12.27
C THR A 43 1.07 17.22 -10.84
N GLN A 44 0.83 18.09 -9.85
CA GLN A 44 0.78 17.70 -8.44
C GLN A 44 -0.45 18.28 -7.74
N LEU A 45 -1.19 17.42 -7.04
CA LEU A 45 -2.31 17.82 -6.19
C LEU A 45 -2.15 17.21 -4.80
N VAL A 46 -2.04 18.08 -3.79
CA VAL A 46 -1.89 17.69 -2.39
C VAL A 46 -3.13 18.12 -1.61
N LEU A 47 -3.83 17.14 -1.06
CA LEU A 47 -5.10 17.25 -0.35
C LEU A 47 -5.01 16.61 1.05
N SER A 48 -3.80 16.51 1.61
CA SER A 48 -3.55 15.81 2.85
C SER A 48 -4.24 16.47 4.05
N HIS A 49 -4.55 15.69 5.09
CA HIS A 49 -5.15 16.20 6.34
C HIS A 49 -6.51 16.91 6.14
N ASN A 50 -7.37 16.36 5.28
CA ASN A 50 -8.73 16.86 5.07
C ASN A 50 -9.77 15.86 5.59
N LYS A 51 -11.04 16.04 5.21
CA LYS A 51 -12.17 15.19 5.61
C LYS A 51 -12.86 14.58 4.38
N ILE A 52 -12.12 14.37 3.30
CA ILE A 52 -12.67 13.90 2.01
C ILE A 52 -13.20 12.48 2.21
N THR A 53 -14.48 12.26 1.91
CA THR A 53 -15.11 10.94 2.06
C THR A 53 -15.18 10.14 0.76
N ALA A 54 -15.21 10.82 -0.38
CA ALA A 54 -15.28 10.22 -1.70
C ALA A 54 -14.50 11.06 -2.72
N VAL A 55 -13.88 10.37 -3.69
CA VAL A 55 -13.21 11.01 -4.83
C VAL A 55 -14.17 10.98 -6.02
N PRO A 56 -14.56 12.12 -6.61
CA PRO A 56 -15.48 12.13 -7.74
C PRO A 56 -14.78 11.67 -9.01
N ALA A 57 -15.56 11.13 -9.96
CA ALA A 57 -15.06 10.69 -11.27
C ALA A 57 -14.31 11.81 -12.03
N ASN A 58 -14.66 13.08 -11.80
CA ASN A 58 -13.99 14.25 -12.37
C ASN A 58 -12.49 14.33 -12.08
N ILE A 59 -11.95 13.54 -11.14
CA ILE A 59 -10.51 13.42 -10.94
C ILE A 59 -9.77 13.05 -12.24
N SER A 60 -10.42 12.31 -13.16
CA SER A 60 -9.85 11.95 -14.47
C SER A 60 -9.62 13.13 -15.41
N GLU A 61 -10.23 14.29 -15.16
CA GLU A 61 -10.01 15.49 -15.98
C GLU A 61 -8.62 16.11 -15.76
N LEU A 62 -7.94 15.77 -14.66
CA LEU A 62 -6.57 16.17 -14.35
C LEU A 62 -5.55 15.32 -15.14
N LYS A 63 -5.62 15.39 -16.47
CA LYS A 63 -4.89 14.51 -17.41
C LYS A 63 -3.37 14.54 -17.26
N ASN A 64 -2.82 15.61 -16.70
CA ASN A 64 -1.38 15.80 -16.52
C ASN A 64 -0.87 15.43 -15.12
N ILE A 65 -1.73 14.92 -14.23
CA ILE A 65 -1.35 14.63 -12.86
C ILE A 65 -0.33 13.48 -12.80
N GLU A 66 0.76 13.72 -12.08
CA GLU A 66 1.85 12.78 -11.81
C GLU A 66 1.88 12.40 -10.32
N ILE A 67 1.53 13.33 -9.43
CA ILE A 67 1.50 13.13 -7.98
C ILE A 67 0.11 13.48 -7.45
N LEU A 68 -0.54 12.52 -6.82
CA LEU A 68 -1.80 12.73 -6.11
C LEU A 68 -1.65 12.27 -4.67
N ASN A 69 -1.65 13.23 -3.74
CA ASN A 69 -1.54 12.96 -2.32
C ASN A 69 -2.86 13.29 -1.61
N MET A 70 -3.53 12.26 -1.10
CA MET A 70 -4.76 12.34 -0.31
C MET A 70 -4.59 11.68 1.06
N PHE A 71 -3.36 11.68 1.57
CA PHE A 71 -3.01 11.15 2.89
C PHE A 71 -3.87 11.74 4.01
N ASN A 72 -4.26 10.91 4.98
CA ASN A 72 -5.01 11.32 6.16
C ASN A 72 -6.32 12.04 5.81
N ASN A 73 -7.23 11.29 5.21
CA ASN A 73 -8.59 11.70 4.85
C ASN A 73 -9.59 10.65 5.36
N GLN A 74 -10.81 10.65 4.84
CA GLN A 74 -11.89 9.75 5.22
C GLN A 74 -12.40 8.96 4.01
N ILE A 75 -11.56 8.74 3.00
CA ILE A 75 -11.97 8.18 1.70
C ILE A 75 -12.36 6.72 1.89
N GLU A 76 -13.62 6.41 1.56
CA GLU A 76 -14.17 5.05 1.66
C GLU A 76 -14.08 4.30 0.32
N GLU A 77 -14.16 5.03 -0.80
CA GLU A 77 -14.10 4.48 -2.15
C GLU A 77 -13.39 5.41 -3.15
N LEU A 78 -12.85 4.81 -4.21
CA LEU A 78 -12.28 5.51 -5.36
C LEU A 78 -13.12 5.24 -6.61
N PRO A 79 -13.24 6.22 -7.52
CA PRO A 79 -13.96 6.05 -8.77
C PRO A 79 -13.14 5.18 -9.73
N THR A 80 -13.79 4.40 -10.60
CA THR A 80 -13.09 3.58 -11.62
C THR A 80 -12.24 4.44 -12.56
N GLN A 81 -12.67 5.69 -12.78
CA GLN A 81 -11.99 6.70 -13.59
C GLN A 81 -10.60 7.10 -13.07
N ILE A 82 -10.25 6.80 -11.80
CA ILE A 82 -8.87 7.05 -11.32
C ILE A 82 -7.84 6.31 -12.20
N SER A 83 -8.22 5.16 -12.75
CA SER A 83 -7.40 4.31 -13.60
C SER A 83 -7.08 4.95 -14.97
N SER A 84 -7.76 6.06 -15.34
CA SER A 84 -7.49 6.75 -16.61
C SER A 84 -6.34 7.75 -16.51
N LEU A 85 -5.77 8.00 -15.33
CA LEU A 85 -4.68 8.95 -15.12
C LEU A 85 -3.36 8.40 -15.68
N GLN A 86 -3.12 8.63 -16.97
CA GLN A 86 -2.01 8.03 -17.72
C GLN A 86 -0.62 8.43 -17.25
N LYS A 87 -0.48 9.57 -16.56
CA LYS A 87 0.80 10.10 -16.09
C LYS A 87 1.02 9.92 -14.59
N LEU A 88 0.06 9.34 -13.86
CA LEU A 88 0.15 9.21 -12.41
C LEU A 88 1.29 8.26 -12.03
N LYS A 89 2.29 8.80 -11.32
CA LYS A 89 3.47 8.09 -10.83
C LYS A 89 3.41 7.82 -9.34
N HIS A 90 2.84 8.75 -8.57
CA HIS A 90 2.78 8.67 -7.12
C HIS A 90 1.34 8.86 -6.63
N LEU A 91 0.81 7.84 -5.97
CA LEU A 91 -0.52 7.88 -5.37
C LEU A 91 -0.40 7.58 -3.88
N ASN A 92 -0.67 8.60 -3.05
CA ASN A 92 -0.73 8.44 -1.60
C ASN A 92 -2.18 8.49 -1.11
N LEU A 93 -2.65 7.36 -0.61
CA LEU A 93 -3.96 7.12 -0.02
C LEU A 93 -3.83 6.61 1.42
N GLY A 94 -2.68 6.79 2.05
CA GLY A 94 -2.44 6.38 3.42
C GLY A 94 -3.38 7.06 4.40
N MET A 95 -3.68 6.40 5.52
CA MET A 95 -4.61 6.89 6.55
C MET A 95 -5.98 7.29 5.99
N ASN A 96 -6.65 6.34 5.34
CA ASN A 96 -8.02 6.50 4.83
C ASN A 96 -8.91 5.36 5.36
N ARG A 97 -10.02 5.08 4.67
CA ARG A 97 -11.03 4.11 5.06
C ARG A 97 -11.32 3.10 3.96
N LEU A 98 -10.43 2.99 2.98
CA LEU A 98 -10.62 2.15 1.81
C LEU A 98 -10.82 0.69 2.23
N SER A 99 -11.92 0.11 1.77
CA SER A 99 -12.24 -1.31 1.95
C SER A 99 -12.11 -2.10 0.65
N ASN A 100 -12.08 -1.42 -0.49
CA ASN A 100 -11.92 -1.99 -1.83
C ASN A 100 -11.19 -1.01 -2.75
N LEU A 101 -10.46 -1.54 -3.73
CA LEU A 101 -9.96 -0.77 -4.87
C LEU A 101 -10.88 -1.00 -6.10
N PRO A 102 -11.12 0.02 -6.93
CA PRO A 102 -12.07 -0.08 -8.03
C PRO A 102 -11.58 -1.04 -9.13
N ARG A 103 -12.53 -1.59 -9.90
CA ARG A 103 -12.19 -2.36 -11.10
C ARG A 103 -11.34 -1.51 -12.04
N GLY A 104 -10.29 -2.10 -12.59
CA GLY A 104 -9.39 -1.40 -13.50
C GLY A 104 -8.24 -0.69 -12.81
N PHE A 105 -8.16 -0.67 -11.47
CA PHE A 105 -7.09 0.02 -10.72
C PHE A 105 -5.68 -0.37 -11.20
N GLY A 106 -5.49 -1.63 -11.60
CA GLY A 106 -4.22 -2.11 -12.15
C GLY A 106 -3.85 -1.60 -13.55
N SER A 107 -4.65 -0.73 -14.15
CA SER A 107 -4.44 -0.17 -15.50
C SER A 107 -3.74 1.19 -15.49
N LEU A 108 -3.10 1.59 -14.37
CA LEU A 108 -2.29 2.79 -14.29
C LEU A 108 -0.89 2.52 -14.88
N PRO A 109 -0.58 3.02 -16.09
CA PRO A 109 0.60 2.56 -16.83
C PRO A 109 1.92 3.09 -16.25
N ALA A 110 1.89 4.20 -15.53
CA ALA A 110 3.08 4.91 -15.05
C ALA A 110 3.25 4.87 -13.52
N LEU A 111 2.42 4.13 -12.78
CA LEU A 111 2.43 4.18 -11.32
C LEU A 111 3.67 3.51 -10.72
N GLU A 112 4.52 4.30 -10.06
CA GLU A 112 5.76 3.86 -9.44
C GLU A 112 5.65 3.72 -7.92
N VAL A 113 4.85 4.56 -7.27
CA VAL A 113 4.69 4.55 -5.80
C VAL A 113 3.22 4.55 -5.44
N LEU A 114 2.83 3.55 -4.65
CA LEU A 114 1.49 3.40 -4.13
C LEU A 114 1.54 3.21 -2.61
N ASP A 115 0.97 4.18 -1.89
CA ASP A 115 0.79 4.10 -0.45
C ASP A 115 -0.68 3.91 -0.09
N LEU A 116 -0.99 2.75 0.49
CA LEU A 116 -2.30 2.34 0.98
C LEU A 116 -2.25 2.03 2.49
N THR A 117 -1.22 2.50 3.18
CA THR A 117 -1.01 2.27 4.61
C THR A 117 -2.20 2.72 5.43
N TYR A 118 -2.56 2.00 6.48
CA TYR A 118 -3.64 2.37 7.40
C TYR A 118 -4.98 2.54 6.66
N ASN A 119 -5.43 1.47 6.03
CA ASN A 119 -6.76 1.34 5.44
C ASN A 119 -7.45 0.07 5.98
N ASN A 120 -8.53 -0.36 5.35
CA ASN A 120 -9.29 -1.57 5.71
C ASN A 120 -9.23 -2.62 4.57
N LEU A 121 -8.09 -2.68 3.86
CA LEU A 121 -7.93 -3.56 2.69
C LEU A 121 -7.51 -4.97 3.11
N ASN A 122 -7.95 -5.96 2.35
CA ASN A 122 -7.46 -7.34 2.43
C ASN A 122 -7.22 -7.88 1.02
N GLN A 123 -6.85 -9.15 0.90
CA GLN A 123 -6.57 -9.80 -0.39
C GLN A 123 -7.75 -9.76 -1.38
N ASN A 124 -9.00 -9.78 -0.90
CA ASN A 124 -10.20 -9.70 -1.73
C ASN A 124 -10.54 -8.25 -2.13
N SER A 125 -9.96 -7.26 -1.46
CA SER A 125 -10.11 -5.84 -1.78
C SER A 125 -9.32 -5.42 -3.02
N LEU A 126 -8.38 -6.25 -3.47
CA LEU A 126 -7.56 -6.01 -4.65
C LEU A 126 -8.28 -6.52 -5.91
N PRO A 127 -8.46 -5.71 -6.97
CA PRO A 127 -9.05 -6.20 -8.21
C PRO A 127 -8.12 -7.19 -8.91
N GLY A 128 -8.67 -8.10 -9.72
CA GLY A 128 -7.89 -9.16 -10.38
C GLY A 128 -6.76 -8.66 -11.30
N ASN A 129 -6.79 -7.39 -11.73
CA ASN A 129 -5.71 -6.79 -12.51
C ASN A 129 -4.69 -6.01 -11.66
N PHE A 130 -4.80 -5.98 -10.33
CA PHE A 130 -3.94 -5.17 -9.45
C PHE A 130 -2.44 -5.39 -9.71
N PHE A 131 -2.04 -6.64 -9.92
CA PHE A 131 -0.64 -7.01 -10.18
C PHE A 131 -0.18 -6.74 -11.63
N TYR A 132 -0.97 -6.03 -12.43
CA TYR A 132 -0.56 -5.54 -13.76
C TYR A 132 0.18 -4.20 -13.67
N LEU A 133 0.27 -3.61 -12.47
CA LEU A 133 1.07 -2.41 -12.14
C LEU A 133 2.58 -2.70 -12.17
N THR A 134 3.08 -3.23 -13.28
CA THR A 134 4.48 -3.68 -13.46
C THR A 134 5.52 -2.55 -13.40
N THR A 135 5.07 -1.30 -13.34
CA THR A 135 5.90 -0.11 -13.11
C THR A 135 6.13 0.21 -11.63
N LEU A 136 5.42 -0.45 -10.70
CA LEU A 136 5.57 -0.21 -9.27
C LEU A 136 6.99 -0.50 -8.78
N ARG A 137 7.50 0.45 -8.01
CA ARG A 137 8.79 0.42 -7.32
C ARG A 137 8.61 0.43 -5.81
N ALA A 138 7.55 1.05 -5.29
CA ALA A 138 7.25 1.02 -3.87
C ALA A 138 5.76 0.77 -3.62
N LEU A 139 5.47 -0.25 -2.81
CA LEU A 139 4.11 -0.63 -2.41
C LEU A 139 4.02 -0.71 -0.88
N TYR A 140 3.23 0.19 -0.31
CA TYR A 140 2.97 0.24 1.13
C TYR A 140 1.54 -0.22 1.42
N LEU A 141 1.43 -1.36 2.11
CA LEU A 141 0.17 -2.00 2.52
C LEU A 141 0.12 -2.16 4.04
N SER A 142 0.91 -1.38 4.78
CA SER A 142 1.03 -1.54 6.24
C SER A 142 -0.27 -1.20 6.96
N ASP A 143 -0.52 -1.80 8.11
CA ASP A 143 -1.74 -1.59 8.92
C ASP A 143 -3.02 -1.75 8.08
N ASN A 144 -3.19 -2.94 7.52
CA ASN A 144 -4.38 -3.37 6.78
C ASN A 144 -4.84 -4.74 7.34
N ASP A 145 -5.65 -5.48 6.60
CA ASP A 145 -6.27 -6.75 7.00
C ASP A 145 -5.83 -7.93 6.11
N PHE A 146 -4.63 -7.85 5.52
CA PHE A 146 -4.11 -8.95 4.70
C PHE A 146 -3.80 -10.18 5.56
N GLU A 147 -4.42 -11.31 5.24
CA GLU A 147 -4.03 -12.62 5.78
C GLU A 147 -3.14 -13.39 4.81
N VAL A 148 -3.35 -13.18 3.51
CA VAL A 148 -2.59 -13.84 2.44
C VAL A 148 -2.12 -12.76 1.46
N LEU A 149 -0.86 -12.82 1.07
CA LEU A 149 -0.37 -12.06 -0.09
C LEU A 149 -0.53 -12.94 -1.34
N PRO A 150 -1.27 -12.50 -2.38
CA PRO A 150 -1.43 -13.29 -3.60
C PRO A 150 -0.10 -13.59 -4.29
N ALA A 151 0.04 -14.80 -4.85
CA ALA A 151 1.21 -15.24 -5.62
C ALA A 151 1.55 -14.30 -6.80
N ASP A 152 0.55 -13.63 -7.35
CA ASP A 152 0.70 -12.64 -8.40
C ASP A 152 1.61 -11.44 -8.02
N ILE A 153 1.98 -11.27 -6.74
CA ILE A 153 3.01 -10.31 -6.33
C ILE A 153 4.30 -10.45 -7.13
N GLY A 154 4.69 -11.68 -7.53
CA GLY A 154 5.89 -11.93 -8.34
C GLY A 154 5.89 -11.24 -9.71
N LYS A 155 4.72 -10.78 -10.20
CA LYS A 155 4.62 -9.98 -11.44
C LYS A 155 5.20 -8.57 -11.29
N LEU A 156 5.34 -8.05 -10.07
CA LEU A 156 5.87 -6.71 -9.79
C LEU A 156 7.40 -6.70 -9.77
N THR A 157 8.04 -7.12 -10.87
CA THR A 157 9.50 -7.37 -10.93
C THR A 157 10.38 -6.13 -10.75
N LYS A 158 9.80 -4.92 -10.86
CA LYS A 158 10.48 -3.64 -10.57
C LYS A 158 10.35 -3.17 -9.12
N LEU A 159 9.65 -3.94 -8.28
CA LEU A 159 9.39 -3.54 -6.89
C LEU A 159 10.69 -3.53 -6.09
N GLN A 160 10.95 -2.42 -5.42
CA GLN A 160 12.12 -2.17 -4.59
C GLN A 160 11.75 -2.12 -3.11
N ILE A 161 10.53 -1.68 -2.79
CA ILE A 161 10.02 -1.56 -1.42
C ILE A 161 8.67 -2.25 -1.34
N LEU A 162 8.54 -3.20 -0.41
CA LEU A 162 7.28 -3.83 -0.04
C LEU A 162 7.09 -3.75 1.47
N SER A 163 6.02 -3.08 1.91
CA SER A 163 5.70 -2.98 3.33
C SER A 163 4.35 -3.58 3.67
N LEU A 164 4.38 -4.71 4.38
CA LEU A 164 3.24 -5.48 4.90
C LEU A 164 3.16 -5.41 6.44
N ARG A 165 3.88 -4.47 7.06
CA ARG A 165 3.88 -4.25 8.51
C ARG A 165 2.48 -4.24 9.12
N ASP A 166 2.32 -4.82 10.31
CA ASP A 166 1.11 -4.72 11.13
C ASP A 166 -0.17 -5.18 10.38
N ASN A 167 -0.06 -6.30 9.64
CA ASN A 167 -1.19 -6.99 9.00
C ASN A 167 -1.56 -8.26 9.80
N ASP A 168 -2.24 -9.23 9.19
CA ASP A 168 -2.54 -10.55 9.77
C ASP A 168 -1.94 -11.68 8.92
N VAL A 169 -0.82 -11.41 8.21
CA VAL A 169 -0.30 -12.31 7.19
C VAL A 169 0.17 -13.62 7.83
N ILE A 170 -0.35 -14.75 7.35
CA ILE A 170 -0.06 -16.09 7.88
C ILE A 170 1.05 -16.80 7.09
N SER A 171 1.21 -16.45 5.81
CA SER A 171 2.26 -16.97 4.94
C SER A 171 2.58 -16.00 3.81
N LEU A 172 3.81 -16.06 3.30
CA LEU A 172 4.23 -15.39 2.08
C LEU A 172 4.25 -16.40 0.93
N PRO A 173 3.83 -16.02 -0.29
CA PRO A 173 3.94 -16.87 -1.48
C PRO A 173 5.41 -17.07 -1.87
N LYS A 174 5.74 -18.19 -2.51
CA LYS A 174 7.10 -18.45 -3.01
C LYS A 174 7.55 -17.42 -4.04
N GLU A 175 6.60 -16.85 -4.77
CA GLU A 175 6.77 -15.81 -5.78
C GLU A 175 7.34 -14.50 -5.20
N ILE A 176 7.42 -14.36 -3.87
CA ILE A 176 8.21 -13.28 -3.25
C ILE A 176 9.68 -13.34 -3.69
N GLY A 177 10.21 -14.54 -3.97
CA GLY A 177 11.57 -14.75 -4.48
C GLY A 177 11.78 -14.25 -5.91
N ASP A 178 10.72 -13.93 -6.65
CA ASP A 178 10.80 -13.41 -8.02
C ASP A 178 11.05 -11.89 -8.05
N LEU A 179 10.95 -11.21 -6.90
CA LEU A 179 11.17 -9.77 -6.75
C LEU A 179 12.67 -9.43 -6.70
N ALA A 180 13.40 -9.74 -7.77
CA ALA A 180 14.86 -9.60 -7.83
C ALA A 180 15.39 -8.16 -7.61
N GLN A 181 14.54 -7.14 -7.71
CA GLN A 181 14.89 -5.74 -7.42
C GLN A 181 14.55 -5.29 -6.00
N LEU A 182 13.97 -6.15 -5.17
CA LEU A 182 13.54 -5.81 -3.82
C LEU A 182 14.74 -5.49 -2.94
N LYS A 183 14.68 -4.33 -2.28
CA LYS A 183 15.71 -3.81 -1.37
C LYS A 183 15.18 -3.70 0.05
N GLU A 184 13.90 -3.43 0.19
CA GLU A 184 13.25 -3.22 1.48
C GLU A 184 12.00 -4.11 1.59
N LEU A 185 11.99 -4.98 2.60
CA LEU A 185 10.88 -5.84 2.93
C LEU A 185 10.54 -5.71 4.41
N HIS A 186 9.35 -5.19 4.67
CA HIS A 186 8.81 -5.01 6.02
C HIS A 186 7.63 -5.96 6.25
N ILE A 187 7.83 -6.96 7.10
CA ILE A 187 6.83 -7.97 7.44
C ILE A 187 6.63 -8.10 8.95
N GLN A 188 7.14 -7.14 9.74
CA GLN A 188 6.97 -7.11 11.18
C GLN A 188 5.50 -6.96 11.60
N GLY A 189 5.13 -7.54 12.75
CA GLY A 189 3.76 -7.44 13.28
C GLY A 189 2.75 -8.24 12.47
N ASN A 190 3.11 -9.46 12.06
CA ASN A 190 2.24 -10.38 11.35
C ASN A 190 2.10 -11.71 12.12
N ARG A 191 1.53 -12.73 11.47
CA ARG A 191 1.28 -14.06 12.04
C ARG A 191 2.14 -15.12 11.35
N LEU A 192 3.30 -14.70 10.83
CA LEU A 192 4.22 -15.59 10.11
C LEU A 192 4.91 -16.54 11.09
N THR A 193 4.92 -17.82 10.76
CA THR A 193 5.63 -18.85 11.55
C THR A 193 6.93 -19.30 10.87
N VAL A 194 6.96 -19.26 9.55
CA VAL A 194 8.07 -19.61 8.66
C VAL A 194 8.11 -18.67 7.46
N LEU A 195 9.21 -18.68 6.70
CA LEU A 195 9.36 -17.93 5.44
C LEU A 195 9.58 -18.89 4.26
N PRO A 196 9.08 -18.59 3.04
CA PRO A 196 9.36 -19.42 1.88
C PRO A 196 10.88 -19.47 1.59
N PRO A 197 11.47 -20.64 1.30
CA PRO A 197 12.89 -20.76 0.97
C PRO A 197 13.35 -19.86 -0.18
N GLU A 198 12.44 -19.58 -1.13
CA GLU A 198 12.66 -18.70 -2.28
C GLU A 198 12.99 -17.26 -1.87
N LEU A 199 12.62 -16.82 -0.66
CA LEU A 199 13.07 -15.53 -0.13
C LEU A 199 14.60 -15.47 -0.01
N GLY A 200 15.26 -16.61 0.19
CA GLY A 200 16.73 -16.73 0.20
C GLY A 200 17.39 -16.37 -1.15
N ASN A 201 16.63 -16.31 -2.25
CA ASN A 201 17.13 -15.88 -3.55
C ASN A 201 17.37 -14.37 -3.62
N LEU A 202 16.78 -13.60 -2.70
CA LEU A 202 16.92 -12.15 -2.66
C LEU A 202 18.19 -11.74 -1.89
N ASP A 203 18.80 -10.63 -2.30
CA ASP A 203 19.88 -9.97 -1.56
C ASP A 203 19.30 -8.89 -0.63
N LEU A 204 18.78 -9.32 0.53
CA LEU A 204 18.20 -8.44 1.56
C LEU A 204 19.12 -8.28 2.80
N THR A 205 20.35 -8.79 2.73
CA THR A 205 21.33 -8.75 3.83
C THR A 205 22.41 -7.69 3.65
N GLY A 206 22.50 -7.06 2.47
CA GLY A 206 23.50 -6.05 2.18
C GLY A 206 23.28 -4.72 2.92
N PRO A 207 24.28 -3.81 2.89
CA PRO A 207 24.28 -2.57 3.66
C PRO A 207 23.26 -1.52 3.18
N LYS A 208 22.68 -1.70 1.99
CA LYS A 208 21.65 -0.81 1.43
C LYS A 208 20.27 -1.46 1.43
N GLN A 209 20.12 -2.58 2.14
CA GLN A 209 18.92 -3.37 2.18
C GLN A 209 18.34 -3.40 3.58
N VAL A 210 17.01 -3.52 3.64
CA VAL A 210 16.26 -3.49 4.88
C VAL A 210 15.33 -4.68 4.91
N PHE A 211 15.54 -5.56 5.87
CA PHE A 211 14.61 -6.64 6.17
C PHE A 211 14.15 -6.53 7.62
N LYS A 212 12.84 -6.40 7.81
CA LYS A 212 12.20 -6.25 9.12
C LYS A 212 11.13 -7.32 9.28
N ALA A 213 11.26 -8.12 10.33
CA ALA A 213 10.49 -9.35 10.52
C ALA A 213 10.17 -9.61 12.00
N GLU A 214 10.41 -8.62 12.85
CA GLU A 214 10.16 -8.66 14.29
C GLU A 214 8.65 -8.83 14.58
N ASN A 215 8.30 -9.23 15.80
CA ASN A 215 6.88 -9.37 16.22
C ASN A 215 6.07 -10.34 15.33
N ASN A 216 6.64 -11.49 15.02
CA ASN A 216 5.98 -12.62 14.39
C ASN A 216 6.18 -13.88 15.25
N PRO A 217 5.21 -14.81 15.29
CA PRO A 217 5.30 -16.05 16.06
C PRO A 217 6.17 -17.11 15.36
N TRP A 218 7.45 -16.80 15.12
CA TRP A 218 8.41 -17.71 14.48
C TRP A 218 8.53 -19.04 15.23
N VAL A 219 8.55 -20.16 14.50
CA VAL A 219 8.78 -21.48 15.10
C VAL A 219 10.25 -21.87 15.04
N THR A 220 10.70 -22.71 15.98
CA THR A 220 12.03 -23.31 15.92
C THR A 220 12.16 -24.23 14.69
N PRO A 221 13.31 -24.22 13.98
CA PRO A 221 14.56 -23.53 14.32
C PRO A 221 14.76 -22.16 13.63
N ILE A 222 13.84 -21.70 12.76
CA ILE A 222 13.99 -20.38 12.12
C ILE A 222 13.96 -19.24 13.16
N ALA A 223 13.18 -19.41 14.24
CA ALA A 223 13.18 -18.50 15.38
C ALA A 223 14.59 -18.30 15.99
N ASP A 224 15.38 -19.36 16.09
CA ASP A 224 16.74 -19.30 16.64
C ASP A 224 17.67 -18.55 15.69
N GLN A 225 17.47 -18.68 14.38
CA GLN A 225 18.26 -17.93 13.38
C GLN A 225 18.00 -16.43 13.46
N PHE A 226 16.77 -16.01 13.77
CA PHE A 226 16.46 -14.60 14.01
C PHE A 226 17.23 -14.02 15.19
N GLN A 227 17.53 -14.82 16.23
CA GLN A 227 18.34 -14.39 17.37
C GLN A 227 19.82 -14.18 16.98
N LEU A 228 20.32 -14.96 16.04
CA LEU A 228 21.68 -14.84 15.49
C LEU A 228 21.81 -13.69 14.48
N GLY A 229 20.69 -13.17 13.97
CA GLY A 229 20.63 -12.04 13.05
C GLY A 229 20.23 -12.41 11.62
N ILE A 230 19.89 -11.38 10.83
CA ILE A 230 19.27 -11.56 9.51
C ILE A 230 20.15 -12.36 8.53
N SER A 231 21.48 -12.20 8.57
CA SER A 231 22.38 -12.98 7.71
C SER A 231 22.23 -14.50 7.93
N HIS A 232 22.14 -14.93 9.19
CA HIS A 232 21.93 -16.34 9.54
C HIS A 232 20.58 -16.85 9.08
N VAL A 233 19.52 -16.02 9.16
CA VAL A 233 18.21 -16.36 8.61
C VAL A 233 18.33 -16.66 7.12
N PHE A 234 18.95 -15.78 6.33
CA PHE A 234 19.07 -15.96 4.88
C PHE A 234 19.98 -17.13 4.48
N GLU A 235 21.07 -17.37 5.22
CA GLU A 235 21.88 -18.59 5.03
C GLU A 235 21.06 -19.85 5.32
N TYR A 236 20.27 -19.83 6.39
CA TYR A 236 19.40 -20.93 6.74
C TYR A 236 18.31 -21.17 5.70
N LEU A 237 17.68 -20.12 5.17
CA LEU A 237 16.67 -20.22 4.09
C LEU A 237 17.22 -20.94 2.85
N ARG A 238 18.51 -20.77 2.54
CA ARG A 238 19.19 -21.40 1.39
C ARG A 238 19.55 -22.87 1.63
N SER A 239 19.58 -23.31 2.89
CA SER A 239 19.98 -24.67 3.25
C SER A 239 18.96 -25.73 2.82
N GLU A 240 19.46 -26.91 2.43
CA GLU A 240 18.59 -28.07 2.14
C GLU A 240 17.80 -28.52 3.37
N THR A 241 18.39 -28.37 4.56
CA THR A 241 17.73 -28.64 5.84
C THR A 241 16.48 -27.79 6.00
N TYR A 242 16.57 -26.48 5.77
CA TYR A 242 15.41 -25.61 5.88
C TYR A 242 14.35 -25.91 4.82
N LYS A 243 14.76 -26.12 3.55
CA LYS A 243 13.82 -26.49 2.48
C LYS A 243 13.01 -27.74 2.84
N TYR A 244 13.66 -28.76 3.39
CA TYR A 244 12.99 -29.98 3.87
C TYR A 244 12.03 -29.69 5.04
N LEU A 245 12.48 -28.96 6.06
CA LEU A 245 11.66 -28.63 7.24
C LEU A 245 10.47 -27.73 6.91
N TYR A 246 10.67 -26.74 6.04
CA TYR A 246 9.62 -25.89 5.50
C TYR A 246 8.57 -26.72 4.76
N GLY A 247 9.00 -27.62 3.86
CA GLY A 247 8.10 -28.52 3.15
C GLY A 247 7.24 -29.36 4.09
N ARG A 248 7.85 -29.92 5.15
CA ARG A 248 7.13 -30.66 6.20
C ARG A 248 6.15 -29.78 6.98
N HIS A 249 6.53 -28.55 7.33
CA HIS A 249 5.69 -27.60 8.05
C HIS A 249 4.45 -27.23 7.24
N ILE A 250 4.61 -26.93 5.95
CA ILE A 250 3.48 -26.60 5.06
C ILE A 250 2.56 -27.82 4.86
N GLN A 251 3.12 -29.02 4.69
CA GLN A 251 2.33 -30.26 4.56
C GLN A 251 1.54 -30.59 5.83
N ALA A 252 2.08 -30.27 7.01
CA ALA A 252 1.39 -30.47 8.28
C ALA A 252 0.18 -29.53 8.44
N ASN A 253 0.09 -28.46 7.63
CA ASN A 253 -0.99 -27.47 7.64
C ASN A 253 -1.37 -27.02 9.07
N PRO A 254 -0.42 -26.49 9.85
CA PRO A 254 -0.66 -26.09 11.22
C PRO A 254 -1.74 -25.00 11.27
N GLU A 255 -2.54 -25.01 12.34
CA GLU A 255 -3.51 -23.94 12.57
C GLU A 255 -2.81 -22.57 12.60
N PRO A 256 -3.33 -21.57 11.87
CA PRO A 256 -2.73 -20.24 11.89
C PRO A 256 -2.70 -19.65 13.31
N PRO A 257 -1.58 -19.02 13.74
CA PRO A 257 -1.50 -18.33 15.03
C PRO A 257 -2.67 -17.38 15.21
N LYS A 258 -3.21 -17.17 16.41
CA LYS A 258 -4.37 -16.27 16.59
C LYS A 258 -4.05 -14.84 16.13
N LYS A 259 -5.07 -14.11 15.66
CA LYS A 259 -4.91 -12.69 15.31
C LYS A 259 -4.46 -11.89 16.54
N SER A 260 -3.42 -11.09 16.35
CA SER A 260 -2.88 -10.19 17.37
C SER A 260 -3.29 -8.76 17.05
N GLY A 261 -3.92 -8.07 18.00
CA GLY A 261 -4.36 -6.68 17.83
C GLY A 261 -5.84 -6.56 17.48
N ASP A 262 -6.53 -5.73 18.24
CA ASP A 262 -7.95 -5.45 18.04
C ASP A 262 -8.15 -4.39 16.94
N LYS A 263 -8.15 -4.84 15.68
CA LYS A 263 -8.35 -3.96 14.52
C LYS A 263 -9.73 -3.30 14.48
N SER A 264 -10.70 -3.73 15.29
CA SER A 264 -12.02 -3.07 15.39
C SER A 264 -11.91 -1.63 15.91
N LYS A 265 -10.84 -1.32 16.66
CA LYS A 265 -10.59 0.01 17.24
C LYS A 265 -9.88 0.99 16.29
N LYS A 266 -9.50 0.55 15.09
CA LYS A 266 -8.83 1.40 14.09
C LYS A 266 -9.66 2.65 13.81
N ILE A 267 -9.00 3.80 13.70
CA ILE A 267 -9.65 5.08 13.37
C ILE A 267 -10.36 4.99 12.01
N SER A 268 -9.82 4.20 11.08
CA SER A 268 -10.41 3.93 9.76
C SER A 268 -11.75 3.19 9.82
N ARG A 269 -12.12 2.58 10.96
CA ARG A 269 -13.39 1.86 11.17
C ARG A 269 -14.37 2.58 12.08
N LYS A 270 -13.94 3.63 12.77
CA LYS A 270 -14.83 4.43 13.63
C LYS A 270 -15.89 5.12 12.76
N PRO A 271 -17.18 5.09 13.12
CA PRO A 271 -18.21 5.81 12.38
C PRO A 271 -17.81 7.27 12.15
N LEU A 272 -18.12 7.80 10.97
CA LEU A 272 -18.01 9.24 10.74
C LEU A 272 -18.97 9.94 11.71
N ALA A 273 -18.49 10.99 12.39
CA ALA A 273 -19.37 11.83 13.18
C ALA A 273 -20.53 12.27 12.27
N ALA A 274 -21.77 12.02 12.69
CA ALA A 274 -22.95 12.33 11.89
C ALA A 274 -22.86 13.79 11.41
N LYS A 275 -23.05 14.00 10.10
CA LYS A 275 -23.19 15.35 9.55
C LYS A 275 -24.38 15.99 10.28
N ASN A 276 -24.13 16.97 11.14
CA ASN A 276 -25.19 17.90 11.53
C ASN A 276 -25.68 18.52 10.22
N LYS A 277 -26.87 18.08 9.79
CA LYS A 277 -27.57 18.64 8.63
C LYS A 277 -27.99 20.07 8.91
#